data_AF-A0A0M3IEQ4-F1
#
_entry.id   AF-A0A0M3IEQ4-F1
#
_cell.length_a   1.000
_cell.length_b   1.000
_cell.length_c   1.000
_cell.angle_alpha   90.00
_cell.angle_beta   90.00
_cell.angle_gamma   90.00
#
_symmetry.space_group_name_H-M   'P 1'
#
loop_
_entity.id
_entity.type
_entity.pdbx_description
1 polymer ?
#
loop_
_entity_poly.entity_id
_entity_poly.type
_entity_poly.pdbx_seq_one_letter_code
_entity_poly.pdbx_strand_id
1 'polypeptide(L)'
;MSSNDTTDARAKFVPNSKRSFWSSRMGVAIVYYCRQWRYGTAPKFFAAAVLYIIGYNVIVRQWKGEGHPINRFRWRIMERRGELSEEMLMKKRVVNDYFHSRLTGKYD
;
A
#
# COMPACT_ATOMS: atom_id res chain seq x y z
N MET A 1 -39.20 -51.33 -7.96
CA MET A 1 -39.02 -50.29 -6.93
C MET A 1 -37.92 -49.35 -7.42
N SER A 2 -38.27 -48.17 -7.93
CA SER A 2 -37.30 -47.19 -8.43
C SER A 2 -37.03 -46.18 -7.31
N SER A 3 -35.80 -46.15 -6.81
CA SER A 3 -35.34 -45.22 -5.78
C SER A 3 -35.25 -43.81 -6.37
N ASN A 4 -36.10 -42.91 -5.91
CA ASN A 4 -35.99 -41.50 -6.23
C ASN A 4 -34.85 -40.90 -5.39
N ASP A 5 -33.67 -40.73 -6.01
CA ASP A 5 -32.56 -39.97 -5.46
C ASP A 5 -32.96 -38.50 -5.28
N THR A 6 -33.15 -38.08 -4.03
CA THR A 6 -33.40 -36.70 -3.60
C THR A 6 -32.10 -35.95 -3.25
N THR A 7 -30.99 -36.30 -3.88
CA THR A 7 -29.71 -35.61 -3.73
C THR A 7 -29.45 -34.69 -4.92
N ASP A 8 -29.98 -33.48 -4.85
CA ASP A 8 -29.30 -32.26 -5.35
C ASP A 8 -30.15 -31.02 -5.06
N ALA A 9 -30.30 -30.68 -3.77
CA ALA A 9 -30.85 -29.40 -3.32
C ALA A 9 -29.87 -28.21 -3.53
N ARG A 10 -28.89 -28.36 -4.44
CA ARG A 10 -27.94 -27.30 -4.77
C ARG A 10 -28.58 -26.43 -5.84
N ALA A 11 -28.88 -25.18 -5.50
CA ALA A 11 -29.44 -24.21 -6.43
C ALA A 11 -28.63 -24.19 -7.74
N LYS A 12 -29.21 -24.76 -8.80
CA LYS A 12 -28.59 -24.79 -10.13
C LYS A 12 -28.62 -23.36 -10.65
N PHE A 13 -27.45 -22.77 -10.84
CA PHE A 13 -27.34 -21.41 -11.36
C PHE A 13 -27.91 -21.37 -12.79
N VAL A 14 -29.07 -20.76 -12.97
CA VAL A 14 -29.66 -20.49 -14.28
C VAL A 14 -29.25 -19.08 -14.69
N PRO A 15 -28.29 -18.90 -15.60
CA PRO A 15 -27.88 -17.57 -16.02
C PRO A 15 -29.04 -16.88 -16.76
N ASN A 16 -29.48 -15.73 -16.24
CA ASN A 16 -30.47 -14.88 -16.89
C ASN A 16 -29.85 -14.26 -18.16
N SER A 17 -30.28 -14.73 -19.33
CA SER A 17 -29.70 -14.44 -20.65
C SER A 17 -29.95 -13.01 -21.18
N LYS A 18 -30.57 -12.13 -20.39
CA LYS A 18 -30.91 -10.76 -20.81
C LYS A 18 -29.87 -9.68 -20.49
N ARG A 19 -28.78 -10.00 -19.77
CA ARG A 19 -27.68 -9.05 -19.49
C ARG A 19 -26.53 -9.26 -20.47
N SER A 20 -25.96 -8.15 -20.98
CA SER A 20 -24.84 -8.21 -21.92
C SER A 20 -23.76 -9.16 -21.40
N PHE A 21 -23.31 -10.08 -22.26
CA PHE A 21 -22.37 -11.14 -21.92
C PHE A 21 -21.11 -10.64 -21.19
N TRP A 22 -20.70 -9.41 -21.49
CA TRP A 22 -19.56 -8.72 -20.89
C TRP A 22 -19.84 -8.18 -19.48
N SER A 23 -21.04 -7.64 -19.21
CA SER A 23 -21.39 -7.08 -17.89
C SER A 23 -21.59 -8.16 -16.83
N SER A 24 -22.09 -9.34 -17.21
CA SER A 24 -22.26 -10.47 -16.28
C SER A 24 -20.91 -11.05 -15.85
N ARG A 25 -19.94 -11.14 -16.76
CA ARG A 25 -18.59 -11.64 -16.45
C ARG A 25 -17.79 -10.69 -15.58
N MET A 26 -17.85 -9.39 -15.84
CA MET A 26 -17.20 -8.39 -14.98
C MET A 26 -17.83 -8.37 -13.59
N GLY A 27 -19.16 -8.43 -13.49
CA GLY A 27 -19.86 -8.51 -12.20
C GLY A 27 -19.49 -9.76 -11.40
N VAL A 28 -19.43 -10.92 -12.05
CA VAL A 28 -19.02 -12.17 -11.39
C VAL A 28 -17.55 -12.14 -10.98
N ALA A 29 -16.66 -11.59 -11.82
CA ALA A 29 -15.25 -11.43 -11.48
C ALA A 29 -15.06 -10.49 -10.27
N ILE A 30 -15.74 -9.34 -10.26
CA ILE A 30 -15.70 -8.40 -9.13
C ILE A 30 -16.22 -9.07 -7.86
N VAL A 31 -17.36 -9.77 -7.91
CA VAL A 31 -17.89 -10.49 -6.74
C VAL A 31 -16.94 -11.58 -6.27
N TYR A 32 -16.31 -12.31 -7.18
CA TYR A 32 -15.32 -13.34 -6.86
C TYR A 32 -14.08 -12.76 -6.17
N TYR A 33 -13.51 -11.68 -6.73
CA TYR A 33 -12.39 -10.97 -6.11
C TYR A 33 -12.78 -10.35 -4.77
N CYS A 34 -13.94 -9.69 -4.65
CA CYS A 34 -14.42 -9.17 -3.37
C CYS A 34 -14.62 -10.28 -2.33
N ARG A 35 -15.08 -11.46 -2.74
CA ARG A 35 -15.23 -12.62 -1.85
C ARG A 35 -13.87 -13.18 -1.43
N GLN A 36 -12.91 -13.27 -2.36
CA GLN A 36 -11.54 -13.68 -2.06
C GLN A 36 -10.83 -12.67 -1.13
N TRP A 37 -11.10 -11.38 -1.30
CA TRP A 37 -10.64 -10.32 -0.39
C TRP A 37 -11.27 -10.40 1.01
N ARG A 38 -12.48 -10.94 1.14
CA ARG A 38 -13.18 -11.08 2.43
C ARG A 38 -12.67 -12.26 3.26
N TYR A 39 -12.22 -13.34 2.62
CA TYR A 39 -11.79 -14.57 3.31
C TYR A 39 -10.28 -14.84 3.25
N GLY A 40 -9.52 -14.12 2.42
CA GLY A 40 -8.07 -14.25 2.33
C GLY A 40 -7.34 -13.70 3.55
N THR A 41 -6.22 -14.32 3.91
CA THR A 41 -5.28 -13.79 4.92
C THR A 41 -4.46 -12.62 4.36
N ALA A 42 -4.09 -12.66 3.07
CA ALA A 42 -3.35 -11.60 2.37
C ALA A 42 -3.94 -10.18 2.50
N PRO A 43 -5.25 -9.93 2.27
CA PRO A 43 -5.84 -8.61 2.44
C PRO A 43 -5.83 -8.12 3.89
N LYS A 44 -5.88 -9.03 4.88
CA LYS A 44 -5.75 -8.67 6.30
C LYS A 44 -4.32 -8.20 6.62
N PHE A 45 -3.31 -8.91 6.13
CA PHE A 45 -1.92 -8.49 6.25
C PHE A 45 -1.66 -7.15 5.56
N PHE A 46 -2.22 -6.96 4.37
CA PHE A 46 -2.11 -5.69 3.66
C PHE A 46 -2.76 -4.54 4.46
N ALA A 47 -3.98 -4.74 4.96
CA ALA A 47 -4.65 -3.75 5.80
C ALA A 47 -3.87 -3.45 7.09
N ALA A 48 -3.32 -4.48 7.75
CA ALA A 48 -2.49 -4.32 8.94
C ALA A 48 -1.19 -3.54 8.63
N ALA A 49 -0.52 -3.84 7.51
CA ALA A 49 0.67 -3.12 7.08
C ALA A 49 0.36 -1.64 6.77
N VAL A 50 -0.75 -1.36 6.09
CA VAL A 50 -1.19 0.01 5.80
C VAL A 50 -1.50 0.77 7.10
N LEU A 51 -2.24 0.15 8.01
CA LEU A 51 -2.54 0.74 9.32
C LEU A 51 -1.27 0.99 10.13
N TYR A 52 -0.31 0.07 10.10
CA TYR A 52 0.99 0.24 10.76
C TYR A 52 1.75 1.44 10.20
N ILE A 53 1.82 1.57 8.87
CA ILE A 53 2.48 2.71 8.22
C ILE A 53 1.82 4.02 8.64
N ILE A 54 0.49 4.10 8.59
CA ILE A 54 -0.25 5.32 8.96
C ILE A 54 -0.05 5.64 10.44
N GLY A 55 -0.27 4.67 11.33
CA GLY A 55 -0.14 4.84 12.77
C GLY A 55 1.27 5.25 13.18
N TYR A 56 2.29 4.63 12.61
CA TYR A 56 3.69 5.01 12.84
C TYR A 56 3.95 6.46 12.43
N ASN A 57 3.47 6.89 11.27
CA ASN A 57 3.64 8.28 10.82
C ASN A 57 2.93 9.28 11.74
N VAL A 58 1.73 8.95 12.23
CA VAL A 58 0.97 9.81 13.17
C VAL A 58 1.70 9.92 14.51
N ILE A 59 2.07 8.79 15.11
CA ILE A 59 2.77 8.75 16.40
C ILE A 59 4.07 9.52 16.32
N VAL A 60 4.89 9.27 15.30
CA VAL A 60 6.19 9.94 15.17
C VAL A 60 6.02 11.44 14.93
N ARG A 61 4.99 11.87 14.18
CA ARG A 61 4.69 13.30 14.00
C ARG A 61 4.28 13.97 15.32
N GLN A 62 3.49 13.28 16.13
CA GLN A 62 3.01 13.80 17.40
C GLN A 62 4.14 13.85 18.45
N TRP A 63 5.09 12.92 18.40
CA TRP A 63 6.18 12.84 19.36
C TRP A 63 7.39 13.72 19.01
N LYS A 64 7.81 13.73 17.73
CA LYS A 64 9.00 14.47 17.28
C LYS A 64 8.67 15.84 16.63
N GLY A 65 7.40 16.19 16.55
CA GLY A 65 6.93 17.46 15.98
C GLY A 65 6.87 17.46 14.45
N GLU A 66 6.25 18.50 13.89
CA GLU A 66 5.95 18.61 12.46
C GLU A 66 7.19 18.73 11.56
N GLY A 67 8.31 19.15 12.14
CA GLY A 67 9.59 19.33 11.48
C GLY A 67 10.41 18.05 11.37
N HIS A 68 10.03 16.95 12.05
CA HIS A 68 10.80 15.71 11.96
C HIS A 68 10.63 15.08 10.57
N PRO A 69 11.70 14.91 9.78
CA PRO A 69 11.61 14.36 8.43
C PRO A 69 11.45 12.84 8.52
N ILE A 70 10.27 12.38 8.93
CA ILE A 70 9.87 10.96 8.91
C ILE A 70 10.02 10.40 7.49
N ASN A 71 9.84 11.28 6.49
CA ASN A 71 9.86 10.91 5.10
C ASN A 71 10.93 11.68 4.33
N ARG A 72 11.97 10.96 3.88
CA ARG A 72 13.03 11.47 2.99
C ARG A 72 12.45 12.15 1.73
N PHE A 73 11.24 11.77 1.32
CA PHE A 73 10.51 12.40 0.22
C PHE A 73 10.08 13.84 0.51
N ARG A 74 9.62 14.15 1.73
CA ARG A 74 9.20 15.52 2.08
C ARG A 74 10.40 16.46 2.07
N TRP A 75 11.56 15.98 2.51
CA TRP A 75 12.83 16.70 2.41
C TRP A 75 13.22 16.96 0.95
N ARG A 76 13.12 15.97 0.06
CA ARG A 76 13.36 16.18 -1.39
C ARG A 76 12.39 17.20 -2.01
N ILE A 77 11.14 17.23 -1.56
CA ILE A 77 10.15 18.22 -2.03
C ILE A 77 10.53 19.62 -1.54
N MET A 78 10.86 19.78 -0.26
CA MET A 78 11.31 21.06 0.30
C MET A 78 12.59 21.56 -0.37
N GLU A 79 13.53 20.66 -0.66
CA GLU A 79 14.76 20.96 -1.39
C GLU A 79 14.47 21.47 -2.80
N ARG A 80 13.55 20.82 -3.54
CA ARG A 80 13.13 21.31 -4.86
C ARG A 80 12.35 22.62 -4.82
N ARG A 81 11.72 22.96 -3.70
CA ARG A 81 10.99 24.21 -3.49
C ARG A 81 11.87 25.35 -2.98
N GLY A 82 13.13 25.08 -2.61
CA GLY A 82 14.01 26.09 -2.01
C GLY A 82 13.59 26.52 -0.60
N GLU A 83 12.71 25.75 0.07
CA GLU A 83 12.22 26.04 1.42
C GLU A 83 13.19 25.61 2.53
N LEU A 84 14.32 25.00 2.15
CA LEU A 84 15.28 24.44 3.09
C LEU A 84 16.24 25.54 3.58
N SER A 85 16.46 25.63 4.90
CA SER A 85 17.44 26.59 5.44
C SER A 85 18.86 26.27 4.96
N GLU A 86 19.67 27.32 4.82
CA GLU A 86 21.07 27.21 4.40
C GLU A 86 21.89 26.30 5.34
N GLU A 87 21.62 26.36 6.64
CA GLU A 87 22.20 25.47 7.63
C GLU A 87 21.90 23.98 7.35
N MET A 88 20.66 23.67 6.93
CA MET A 88 20.26 22.29 6.62
C MET A 88 20.90 21.78 5.33
N LEU A 89 21.10 22.67 4.34
CA LEU A 89 21.84 22.35 3.12
C LEU A 89 23.31 22.07 3.44
N MET A 90 23.92 22.89 4.31
CA MET A 90 25.31 22.71 4.73
C MET A 90 25.51 21.38 5.47
N LYS A 91 24.63 21.08 6.44
CA LYS A 91 24.64 19.78 7.16
C LYS A 91 24.51 18.60 6.20
N LYS A 92 23.63 18.70 5.20
CA LYS A 92 23.46 17.66 4.17
C LYS A 92 24.75 17.46 3.38
N ARG A 93 25.41 18.53 2.94
CA ARG A 93 26.68 18.46 2.20
C ARG A 93 27.76 17.78 3.04
N VAL A 94 28.00 18.24 4.27
CA VAL A 94 29.03 17.68 5.17
C VAL A 94 28.82 16.18 5.42
N VAL A 95 27.57 15.77 5.70
CA VAL A 95 27.25 14.35 5.90
C VAL A 95 27.48 13.55 4.62
N ASN A 96 27.09 14.09 3.46
CA ASN A 96 27.29 13.41 2.18
C ASN A 96 28.78 13.25 1.86
N ASP A 97 29.59 14.28 2.10
CA ASP A 97 31.03 14.26 1.87
C ASP A 97 31.73 13.29 2.82
N TYR A 98 31.30 13.20 4.08
CA TYR A 98 31.78 12.21 5.04
C TYR A 98 31.48 10.77 4.58
N PHE A 99 30.26 10.49 4.12
CA PHE A 99 29.93 9.15 3.61
C PHE A 99 30.63 8.86 2.28
N HIS A 100 30.78 9.87 1.42
CA HIS A 100 31.48 9.71 0.16
C HIS A 100 32.95 9.38 0.39
N SER A 101 33.66 10.17 1.19
CA SER A 101 35.06 9.92 1.57
C SER A 101 35.26 8.57 2.26
N ARG A 102 34.32 8.14 3.11
CA ARG A 102 34.38 6.82 3.75
C ARG A 102 34.17 5.65 2.80
N LEU A 103 33.37 5.84 1.74
CA LEU A 103 33.10 4.82 0.73
C LEU A 103 34.17 4.76 -0.36
N THR A 104 34.71 5.91 -0.78
CA THR A 104 35.71 5.98 -1.86
C THR A 104 37.14 5.97 -1.34
N GLY A 105 37.35 6.21 -0.04
CA GLY A 105 38.67 6.32 0.58
C GLY A 105 39.47 7.55 0.12
N LYS A 106 38.84 8.44 -0.66
CA LYS A 106 39.46 9.67 -1.18
C LYS A 106 38.92 10.86 -0.40
N TYR A 107 39.83 11.67 0.12
CA TYR A 107 39.55 13.00 0.62
C TYR A 107 39.75 13.96 -0.55
N ASP A 108 38.71 14.74 -0.88
CA ASP A 108 38.83 15.89 -1.79
C ASP A 108 39.29 17.13 -0.99
#